data_AF-A0A938UXK2-F1
#
_entry.id   AF-A0A938UXK2-F1
#
_cell.length_a   1.000
_cell.length_b   1.000
_cell.length_c   1.000
_cell.angle_alpha   90.00
_cell.angle_beta   90.00
_cell.angle_gamma   90.00
#
_symmetry.space_group_name_H-M   'P 1'
#
loop_
_entity.id
_entity.type
_entity.pdbx_description
1 polymer ?
#
loop_
_entity_poly.entity_id
_entity_poly.type
_entity_poly.pdbx_seq_one_letter_code
_entity_poly.pdbx_strand_id
1 'polypeptide(L)' 'MNKQERLKELTTKLEELKGRDPSHCSGTETFVGHTGHTISPELFQQIEDLEEEIKKLKKELKTN' A
#
# COMPACT_ATOMS: atom_id res chain seq x y z
N MET A 1 7.99 -15.29 13.04
CA MET A 1 7.34 -14.71 11.85
C MET A 1 8.25 -14.94 10.65
N ASN A 2 7.73 -15.55 9.58
CA ASN A 2 8.50 -15.79 8.37
C ASN A 2 8.64 -14.47 7.57
N LYS A 3 9.81 -14.22 6.97
CA LYS A 3 10.04 -13.00 6.17
C LYS A 3 9.05 -12.87 5.01
N GLN A 4 8.59 -14.00 4.44
CA GLN A 4 7.54 -14.03 3.42
C GLN A 4 6.15 -13.65 3.95
N GLU A 5 5.82 -14.07 5.16
CA GLU A 5 4.55 -13.75 5.82
C GLU A 5 4.48 -12.26 6.15
N ARG A 6 5.60 -11.70 6.66
CA ARG A 6 5.74 -10.27 6.91
C ARG A 6 5.67 -9.45 5.62
N LEU A 7 6.29 -9.92 4.53
CA LEU A 7 6.17 -9.27 3.23
C LEU A 7 4.72 -9.23 2.74
N LYS A 8 3.97 -10.33 2.92
CA LYS A 8 2.56 -10.42 2.55
C LYS A 8 1.73 -9.44 3.37
N GLU A 9 1.92 -9.41 4.69
CA GLU A 9 1.23 -8.49 5.60
C GLU A 9 1.47 -7.02 5.22
N LEU A 10 2.72 -6.63 4.98
CA LEU A 10 3.06 -5.27 4.56
C LEU A 10 2.45 -4.90 3.20
N THR A 11 2.46 -5.85 2.26
CA THR A 11 1.86 -5.64 0.93
C THR A 11 0.34 -5.46 1.04
N THR A 12 -0.33 -6.30 1.81
CA THR A 12 -1.78 -6.15 2.07
C THR A 12 -2.09 -4.82 2.74
N LYS A 13 -1.31 -4.41 3.73
CA LYS A 13 -1.49 -3.12 4.41
C LYS A 13 -1.28 -1.93 3.47
N LEU A 14 -0.32 -2.02 2.56
CA LEU A 14 -0.10 -1.02 1.51
C LEU A 14 -1.31 -0.94 0.55
N GLU A 15 -1.84 -2.08 0.11
CA GLU A 15 -3.03 -2.14 -0.75
C GLU A 15 -4.27 -1.60 -0.02
N GLU A 16 -4.44 -1.90 1.25
CA GLU A 16 -5.51 -1.32 2.07
C GLU A 16 -5.35 0.19 2.20
N LEU A 17 -4.16 0.71 2.46
CA LEU A 17 -3.92 2.17 2.56
C LEU A 17 -4.14 2.89 1.23
N LYS A 18 -3.72 2.29 0.11
CA LYS A 18 -3.98 2.80 -1.25
C LYS A 18 -5.47 2.67 -1.63
N GLY A 19 -6.15 1.64 -1.13
CA GLY A 19 -7.56 1.35 -1.38
C GLY A 19 -8.53 2.10 -0.46
N ARG A 20 -8.06 2.64 0.67
CA ARG A 20 -8.83 3.46 1.61
C ARG A 20 -9.10 4.88 1.09
N ASP A 21 -8.69 5.18 -0.14
CA ASP A 21 -9.24 6.32 -0.87
C ASP A 21 -10.78 6.21 -0.85
N PRO A 22 -11.50 7.21 -0.32
CA PRO A 22 -12.94 7.12 -0.06
C PRO A 22 -13.79 6.87 -1.32
N SER A 23 -13.19 6.96 -2.51
CA SER A 23 -13.80 6.60 -3.78
C SER A 23 -14.08 5.09 -3.93
N HIS A 24 -13.43 4.22 -3.16
CA HIS A 24 -13.43 2.78 -3.43
C HIS A 24 -14.15 1.91 -2.38
N CYS A 25 -14.65 2.50 -1.30
CA CYS A 25 -15.30 1.77 -0.21
C CYS A 25 -16.82 1.99 -0.13
N SER A 26 -17.45 2.40 -1.22
CA SER A 26 -18.91 2.36 -1.37
C SER A 26 -19.25 1.41 -2.50
N GLY A 27 -20.06 0.39 -2.22
CA GLY A 27 -20.61 -0.56 -3.19
C GLY A 27 -21.61 0.10 -4.15
N THR A 28 -21.22 1.21 -4.75
CA THR A 28 -21.96 1.96 -5.75
C THR A 28 -21.01 2.20 -6.90
N GLU A 29 -21.26 1.47 -7.97
CA GLU A 29 -20.90 1.78 -9.34
C GLU A 29 -20.67 3.29 -9.50
N THR A 30 -19.43 3.70 -9.78
CA THR A 30 -19.11 4.80 -10.71
C THR A 30 -17.59 4.98 -10.72
N PHE A 31 -17.00 4.37 -11.73
CA PHE A 31 -15.71 4.72 -12.29
C PHE A 31 -15.74 6.19 -12.73
N VAL A 32 -15.07 7.10 -12.00
CA VAL A 32 -14.64 8.39 -12.55
C VAL A 32 -13.19 8.60 -12.12
N GLY A 33 -12.29 8.43 -13.09
CA GLY A 33 -10.91 8.83 -12.94
C GLY A 33 -10.82 10.35 -12.74
N HIS A 34 -10.00 10.76 -11.80
CA HIS A 34 -9.33 12.05 -11.87
C HIS A 34 -8.18 11.99 -10.86
N THR A 35 -6.97 12.01 -11.40
CA THR A 35 -5.72 12.34 -10.70
C THR A 35 -5.90 13.64 -9.91
N GLY A 36 -6.26 13.57 -8.63
CA GLY A 36 -6.57 14.78 -7.87
C GLY A 36 -7.01 14.60 -6.42
N HIS A 37 -7.08 13.38 -5.87
CA HIS A 37 -7.27 13.20 -4.45
C HIS A 37 -5.94 13.43 -3.74
N THR A 38 -5.86 14.54 -3.00
CA THR A 38 -4.78 14.86 -2.09
C THR A 38 -4.72 13.78 -1.02
N ILE A 39 -3.98 12.70 -1.28
CA ILE A 39 -3.46 11.83 -0.23
C ILE A 39 -2.84 12.76 0.81
N SER A 40 -3.31 12.67 2.06
CA SER A 40 -2.72 13.44 3.15
C SER A 40 -1.21 13.21 3.16
N PRO A 41 -0.37 14.24 3.32
CA PRO A 41 1.09 14.07 3.30
C PRO A 41 1.57 13.01 4.31
N GLU A 42 0.86 12.84 5.42
CA GLU A 42 1.09 11.76 6.39
C GLU A 42 0.80 10.36 5.82
N LEU A 43 -0.27 10.20 5.03
CA LEU A 43 -0.62 8.95 4.37
C LEU A 43 0.38 8.64 3.22
N PHE A 44 0.81 9.67 2.50
CA PHE A 44 1.86 9.52 1.48
C PHE A 44 3.16 9.01 2.10
N GLN A 45 3.59 9.63 3.21
CA GLN A 45 4.79 9.22 3.93
C GLN A 45 4.69 7.78 4.43
N GLN A 46 3.52 7.36 4.94
CA GLN A 46 3.28 5.98 5.38
C GLN A 46 3.35 4.98 4.22
N ILE A 47 2.83 5.34 3.04
CA ILE A 47 2.92 4.51 1.84
C ILE A 47 4.38 4.37 1.41
N GLU A 48 5.13 5.48 1.34
CA GLU A 48 6.56 5.44 0.98
C GLU A 48 7.38 4.57 1.93
N ASP A 49 7.19 4.72 3.25
CA ASP A 49 7.90 3.96 4.26
C ASP A 49 7.61 2.45 4.13
N LEU A 50 6.35 2.09 3.87
CA LEU A 50 5.94 0.72 3.60
C LEU A 50 6.52 0.18 2.28
N GLU A 51 6.58 0.97 1.20
CA GLU A 51 7.17 0.54 -0.07
C GLU A 51 8.69 0.30 0.06
N GLU A 52 9.40 1.16 0.79
CA GLU A 52 10.82 0.98 1.13
C GLU A 52 11.04 -0.31 1.93
N GLU A 53 10.23 -0.54 2.97
CA GLU A 53 10.35 -1.75 3.80
C GLU A 53 10.07 -3.02 3.00
N ILE A 54 9.03 -3.04 2.17
CA ILE A 54 8.71 -4.14 1.23
C ILE A 54 9.88 -4.39 0.27
N LYS A 55 10.46 -3.33 -0.29
CA LYS A 55 11.58 -3.42 -1.24
C LYS A 55 12.83 -4.00 -0.57
N LYS A 56 13.13 -3.57 0.65
CA LYS A 56 14.25 -4.09 1.45
C LYS A 56 14.04 -5.57 1.79
N LEU A 57 12.85 -5.93 2.26
CA LEU A 57 12.49 -7.33 2.54
C LEU A 57 12.57 -8.22 1.29
N LYS A 58 12.07 -7.75 0.13
CA LYS A 58 12.21 -8.48 -1.15
C LYS A 58 13.67 -8.68 -1.52
N LYS A 59 14.52 -7.67 -1.34
CA LYS A 59 15.96 -7.77 -1.60
C LYS A 59 16.63 -8.78 -0.68
N GLU A 60 16.33 -8.76 0.61
CA GLU A 60 16.85 -9.73 1.57
C GLU A 60 16.40 -11.17 1.28
N LEU A 61 15.13 -11.35 0.88
CA LEU A 61 14.57 -12.65 0.50
C LEU A 61 15.14 -13.19 -0.80
N LYS A 62 15.59 -12.32 -1.72
CA LYS A 62 16.26 -12.72 -2.96
C LYS A 62 17.76 -13.02 -2.77
N THR A 63 18.35 -12.52 -1.67
CA THR A 63 19.78 -12.66 -1.37
C THR A 63 20.07 -13.85 -0.43
N ASN A 64 19.06 -14.37 0.28
CA ASN A 64 19.10 -15.67 0.96
C ASN A 64 18.57 -16.77 0.04
#